data_AF-A0A0W8FQV9-F1
#
_entry.id   AF-A0A0W8FQV9-F1
#
_cell.length_a   1.000
_cell.length_b   1.000
_cell.length_c   1.000
_cell.angle_alpha   90.00
_cell.angle_beta   90.00
_cell.angle_gamma   90.00
#
_symmetry.space_group_name_H-M   'P 1'
#
loop_
_entity.id
_entity.type
_entity.pdbx_description
1 polymer ?
#
loop_
_entity_poly.entity_id
_entity_poly.type
_entity_poly.pdbx_seq_one_letter_code
_entity_poly.pdbx_strand_id
1 'polypeptide(L)'
;MAASSVSSQRVGGQCNYKQYSGEAEIVSVNQRRTNPAEYEIKFSFHPHETIQEEFARVEGKQWLLVQKDSSYPREDFLKQYNIKTGGRLPCYLKVITKGTCTPVLFDFPTVGNGKVQ
;
A
#
# COMPACT_ATOMS: atom_id res chain seq x y z
N MET A 1 1.13 46.74 0.80
CA MET A 1 1.92 45.82 -0.06
C MET A 1 1.59 44.41 0.33
N ALA A 2 1.16 43.62 -0.64
CA ALA A 2 0.56 42.30 -0.49
C ALA A 2 1.61 41.19 -0.38
N ALA A 3 1.25 40.10 0.31
CA ALA A 3 1.69 38.75 -0.02
C ALA A 3 0.65 37.75 0.53
N SER A 4 -0.36 37.51 -0.31
CA SER A 4 -1.37 36.47 -0.16
C SER A 4 -0.69 35.10 -0.04
N SER A 5 -0.80 34.45 1.12
CA SER A 5 -0.47 33.02 1.23
C SER A 5 -1.72 32.24 0.86
N VAL A 6 -1.73 31.76 -0.38
CA VAL A 6 -2.76 30.90 -0.97
C VAL A 6 -2.96 29.68 -0.06
N SER A 7 -4.04 29.71 0.72
CA SER A 7 -4.62 28.53 1.32
C SER A 7 -5.01 27.59 0.19
N SER A 8 -4.24 26.53 0.02
CA SER A 8 -4.57 25.46 -0.90
C SER A 8 -5.82 24.77 -0.37
N GLN A 9 -7.00 25.28 -0.75
CA GLN A 9 -8.26 24.56 -0.66
C GLN A 9 -8.13 23.32 -1.55
N ARG A 10 -7.57 22.24 -0.99
CA ARG A 10 -7.80 20.90 -1.51
C ARG A 10 -9.27 20.60 -1.31
N VAL A 11 -10.03 20.73 -2.39
CA VAL A 11 -11.43 20.35 -2.47
C VAL A 11 -11.50 18.83 -2.33
N GLY A 12 -11.92 18.38 -1.15
CA GLY A 12 -12.00 16.99 -0.73
C GLY A 12 -11.97 17.00 0.79
N GLY A 13 -13.10 16.70 1.45
CA GLY A 13 -13.16 16.71 2.91
C GLY A 13 -11.98 15.95 3.52
N GLN A 14 -11.45 16.41 4.66
CA GLN A 14 -10.29 15.80 5.30
C GLN A 14 -10.59 14.34 5.66
N CYS A 15 -10.27 13.43 4.74
CA CYS A 15 -10.29 12.01 5.03
C CYS A 15 -9.18 11.76 6.03
N ASN A 16 -9.58 11.40 7.24
CA ASN A 16 -8.62 11.13 8.30
C ASN A 16 -8.31 9.64 8.30
N TYR A 17 -7.04 9.30 8.42
CA TYR A 17 -6.57 7.92 8.40
C TYR A 17 -5.80 7.64 9.68
N LYS A 18 -6.09 6.50 10.29
CA LYS A 18 -5.27 5.93 11.36
C LYS A 18 -4.22 5.03 10.72
N GLN A 19 -2.97 5.22 11.12
CA GLN A 19 -1.86 4.47 10.58
C GLN A 19 -1.44 3.39 11.58
N TYR A 20 -1.28 2.16 11.09
CA TYR A 20 -0.74 1.03 11.84
C TYR A 20 0.57 0.60 11.18
N SER A 21 1.66 0.55 11.95
CA SER A 21 2.91 -0.02 11.47
C SER A 21 2.84 -1.53 11.42
N GLY A 22 3.52 -2.10 10.44
CA GLY A 22 3.66 -3.54 10.32
C GLY A 22 4.64 -3.93 9.23
N GLU A 23 4.58 -5.20 8.88
CA GLU A 23 5.43 -5.81 7.87
C GLU A 23 4.57 -6.49 6.82
N ALA A 24 4.83 -6.18 5.56
CA ALA A 24 4.27 -6.89 4.44
C ALA A 24 5.18 -8.07 4.09
N GLU A 25 4.71 -9.27 4.35
CA GLU A 25 5.37 -10.52 3.96
C GLU A 25 4.91 -10.91 2.56
N ILE A 26 5.87 -11.04 1.64
CA ILE A 26 5.60 -11.48 0.28
C ILE A 26 5.35 -12.98 0.30
N VAL A 27 4.08 -13.36 0.17
CA VAL A 27 3.64 -14.76 0.19
C VAL A 27 3.73 -15.42 -1.18
N SER A 28 3.69 -14.64 -2.26
CA SER A 28 3.77 -15.20 -3.62
C SER A 28 4.32 -14.17 -4.62
N VAL A 29 5.14 -14.65 -5.55
CA VAL A 29 5.62 -13.89 -6.70
C VAL A 29 5.45 -14.77 -7.93
N ASN A 30 4.52 -14.42 -8.81
CA ASN A 30 4.24 -15.17 -10.03
C ASN A 30 4.34 -14.27 -11.26
N GLN A 31 4.89 -14.76 -12.36
CA GLN A 31 4.80 -14.04 -13.63
C GLN A 31 3.36 -14.08 -14.15
N ARG A 32 2.87 -12.96 -14.69
CA ARG A 32 1.55 -12.92 -15.28
C ARG A 32 1.53 -13.67 -16.62
N ARG A 33 0.50 -14.50 -16.80
CA ARG A 33 0.26 -15.20 -18.09
C ARG A 33 -0.06 -14.23 -19.22
N THR A 34 -0.74 -13.14 -18.92
CA THR A 34 -1.15 -12.13 -19.91
C THR A 34 0.01 -11.25 -20.38
N ASN A 35 1.01 -11.04 -19.52
CA ASN A 35 2.19 -10.25 -19.82
C ASN A 35 3.38 -10.77 -19.00
N PRO A 36 4.31 -11.52 -19.61
CA PRO A 36 5.43 -12.13 -18.88
C PRO A 36 6.46 -11.12 -18.35
N ALA A 37 6.39 -9.85 -18.77
CA ALA A 37 7.22 -8.78 -18.22
C ALA A 37 6.71 -8.28 -16.84
N GLU A 38 5.48 -8.63 -16.47
CA GLU A 38 4.81 -8.22 -15.25
C GLU A 38 4.69 -9.39 -14.25
N TYR A 39 4.82 -9.06 -12.97
CA TYR A 39 4.75 -10.02 -11.88
C TYR A 39 3.53 -9.71 -11.00
N GLU A 40 2.71 -10.74 -10.79
CA GLU A 40 1.68 -10.77 -9.76
C GLU A 40 2.32 -11.09 -8.41
N ILE A 41 2.40 -10.08 -7.55
CA ILE A 41 3.00 -10.22 -6.22
C ILE A 41 1.90 -10.15 -5.19
N LYS A 42 1.73 -11.23 -4.43
CA LYS A 42 0.82 -11.27 -3.29
C LYS A 42 1.60 -11.10 -2.01
N PHE A 43 1.05 -10.33 -1.09
CA PHE A 43 1.61 -10.15 0.23
C PHE A 43 0.53 -10.24 1.30
N SER A 44 0.93 -10.63 2.50
CA SER A 44 0.13 -10.56 3.71
C SER A 44 0.71 -9.49 4.62
N PHE A 45 -0.15 -8.67 5.20
CA PHE A 45 0.27 -7.62 6.12
C PHE A 45 0.15 -8.12 7.56
N HIS A 46 1.25 -8.02 8.28
CA HIS A 46 1.38 -8.37 9.69
C HIS A 46 1.51 -7.07 10.49
N PRO A 47 0.41 -6.56 11.06
CA PRO A 47 0.47 -5.36 11.88
C PRO A 47 1.24 -5.66 13.16
N HIS A 48 2.03 -4.70 13.62
CA HIS A 48 2.70 -4.77 14.94
C HIS A 48 1.71 -4.52 16.08
N GLU A 49 0.60 -3.85 15.78
CA GLU A 49 -0.45 -3.50 16.72
C GLU A 49 -1.79 -4.11 16.30
N THR A 50 -2.66 -4.39 17.27
CA THR A 50 -4.01 -4.91 16.95
C THR A 50 -4.85 -3.83 16.26
N ILE A 51 -5.34 -4.13 15.06
CA ILE A 51 -6.25 -3.25 14.34
C ILE A 51 -7.61 -3.26 15.04
N GLN A 52 -8.04 -2.09 15.52
CA GLN A 52 -9.31 -1.94 16.24
C GLN A 52 -10.52 -1.93 15.30
N GLU A 53 -10.32 -1.52 14.06
CA GLU A 53 -11.37 -1.43 13.04
C GLU A 53 -11.64 -2.80 12.39
N GLU A 54 -12.81 -3.40 12.68
CA GLU A 54 -13.14 -4.75 12.20
C GLU A 54 -13.13 -4.88 10.67
N PHE A 55 -13.59 -3.84 9.97
CA PHE A 55 -13.59 -3.80 8.50
C PHE A 55 -12.17 -3.77 7.92
N ALA A 56 -11.20 -3.29 8.71
CA ALA A 56 -9.80 -3.19 8.32
C ALA A 56 -8.96 -4.38 8.80
N ARG A 57 -9.57 -5.42 9.38
CA ARG A 57 -8.85 -6.65 9.75
C ARG A 57 -8.13 -7.23 8.55
N VAL A 58 -6.83 -7.43 8.74
CA VAL A 58 -5.89 -7.91 7.74
C VAL A 58 -5.49 -9.38 7.93
N GLU A 59 -5.78 -9.96 9.10
CA GLU A 59 -5.44 -11.34 9.39
C GLU A 59 -6.12 -12.31 8.42
N GLY A 60 -5.33 -13.23 7.84
CA GLY A 60 -5.80 -14.21 6.86
C GLY A 60 -6.11 -13.65 5.48
N LYS A 61 -5.91 -12.35 5.25
CA LYS A 61 -6.07 -11.72 3.93
C LYS A 61 -4.72 -11.59 3.22
N GLN A 62 -4.80 -11.65 1.89
CA GLN A 62 -3.68 -11.44 0.99
C GLN A 62 -4.07 -10.31 0.04
N TRP A 63 -3.15 -9.40 -0.22
CA TRP A 63 -3.34 -8.31 -1.18
C TRP A 63 -2.37 -8.40 -2.32
N LEU A 64 -2.73 -7.75 -3.42
CA LEU A 64 -1.88 -7.60 -4.57
C LEU A 64 -1.03 -6.34 -4.44
N LEU A 65 0.29 -6.49 -4.55
CA LEU A 65 1.20 -5.36 -4.66
C LEU A 65 1.17 -4.83 -6.10
N VAL A 66 0.67 -3.61 -6.27
CA VAL A 66 0.70 -2.89 -7.56
C VAL A 66 1.51 -1.60 -7.42
N GLN A 67 1.86 -0.98 -8.54
CA GLN A 67 2.51 0.33 -8.54
C GLN A 67 1.47 1.44 -8.37
N LYS A 68 1.90 2.68 -8.12
CA LYS A 68 1.01 3.84 -7.90
C LYS A 68 0.02 4.12 -9.03
N ASP A 69 0.40 3.75 -10.25
CA ASP A 69 -0.38 3.83 -11.48
C ASP A 69 -1.29 2.61 -11.71
N SER A 70 -1.37 1.70 -10.73
CA SER A 70 -2.12 0.43 -10.78
C SER A 70 -1.58 -0.61 -11.77
N SER A 71 -0.36 -0.43 -12.28
CA SER A 71 0.33 -1.47 -13.06
C SER A 71 1.00 -2.50 -12.16
N TYR A 72 1.28 -3.67 -12.73
CA TYR A 72 1.98 -4.73 -12.03
C TYR A 72 3.50 -4.43 -12.01
N PRO A 73 4.19 -4.74 -10.90
CA PRO A 73 5.63 -4.57 -10.82
C PRO A 73 6.34 -5.46 -11.87
N ARG A 74 7.40 -4.93 -12.47
CA ARG A 74 8.28 -5.64 -13.41
C ARG A 74 9.53 -6.14 -12.71
N GLU A 75 10.28 -7.04 -13.35
CA GLU A 75 11.50 -7.62 -12.78
C GLU A 75 12.48 -6.58 -12.21
N ASP A 76 12.66 -5.45 -12.89
CA ASP A 76 13.52 -4.35 -12.42
C ASP A 76 13.08 -3.81 -11.06
N PHE A 77 11.78 -3.69 -10.84
CA PHE A 77 11.21 -3.27 -9.55
C PHE A 77 11.46 -4.31 -8.46
N LEU A 78 11.31 -5.60 -8.79
CA LEU A 78 11.60 -6.67 -7.84
C LEU A 78 13.08 -6.65 -7.43
N LYS A 79 13.99 -6.45 -8.39
CA LYS A 79 15.43 -6.35 -8.13
C LYS A 79 15.79 -5.11 -7.32
N GLN A 80 15.24 -3.95 -7.69
CA GLN A 80 15.50 -2.67 -7.04
C GLN A 80 15.09 -2.69 -5.56
N TYR A 81 13.92 -3.25 -5.25
CA TYR A 81 13.37 -3.30 -3.89
C TYR A 81 13.59 -4.66 -3.21
N ASN A 82 14.37 -5.55 -3.81
CA ASN A 82 14.67 -6.90 -3.33
C ASN A 82 13.40 -7.70 -2.95
N ILE A 83 12.34 -7.56 -3.77
CA ILE A 83 11.06 -8.25 -3.59
C ILE A 83 11.23 -9.70 -4.00
N LYS A 84 11.04 -10.60 -3.04
CA LYS A 84 11.12 -12.05 -3.23
C LYS A 84 10.15 -12.73 -2.28
N THR A 85 9.68 -13.92 -2.64
CA THR A 85 8.85 -14.75 -1.76
C THR A 85 9.56 -14.98 -0.42
N GLY A 86 8.83 -14.83 0.68
CA GLY A 86 9.36 -14.83 2.05
C GLY A 86 10.07 -13.54 2.46
N GLY A 87 10.20 -12.56 1.56
CA GLY A 87 10.72 -11.24 1.88
C GLY A 87 9.72 -10.45 2.72
N ARG A 88 10.22 -9.70 3.69
CA ARG A 88 9.43 -8.80 4.53
C ARG A 88 9.83 -7.37 4.26
N LEU A 89 8.83 -6.51 4.11
CA LEU A 89 9.01 -5.09 3.82
C LEU A 89 8.27 -4.27 4.87
N PRO A 90 8.87 -3.18 5.39
CA PRO A 90 8.14 -2.28 6.26
C PRO A 90 6.95 -1.70 5.50
N CYS A 91 5.79 -1.71 6.14
CA CYS A 91 4.53 -1.30 5.54
C CYS A 91 3.66 -0.60 6.58
N TYR A 92 2.92 0.40 6.17
CA TYR A 92 1.98 1.13 6.99
C TYR A 92 0.57 0.94 6.46
N LEU A 93 -0.30 0.38 7.27
CA LEU A 93 -1.71 0.29 6.98
C LEU A 93 -2.41 1.58 7.41
N LYS A 94 -3.00 2.29 6.44
CA LYS A 94 -3.80 3.49 6.65
C LYS A 94 -5.27 3.09 6.57
N VAL A 95 -5.96 3.12 7.70
CA VAL A 95 -7.39 2.82 7.83
C VAL A 95 -8.17 4.11 7.92
N ILE A 96 -9.21 4.28 7.11
CA ILE A 96 -10.03 5.48 7.20
C ILE A 96 -10.76 5.52 8.55
N THR A 97 -10.69 6.67 9.23
CA THR A 97 -11.43 6.93 10.47
C THR A 97 -12.54 7.94 10.28
N LYS A 98 -12.43 8.80 9.26
CA LYS A 98 -13.41 9.84 8.95
C LYS A 98 -13.41 10.13 7.45
N GLY A 99 -14.59 10.23 6.86
CA GLY A 99 -14.78 10.50 5.43
C GLY A 99 -15.26 9.27 4.64
N THR A 100 -15.40 9.42 3.33
CA THR A 100 -15.88 8.37 2.40
C THR A 100 -14.79 7.96 1.39
N CYS A 101 -13.52 8.26 1.69
CA CYS A 101 -12.39 7.81 0.88
C CYS A 101 -12.17 6.29 1.00
N THR A 102 -11.12 5.77 0.34
CA THR A 102 -10.75 4.36 0.36
C THR A 102 -10.60 3.84 1.80
N PRO A 103 -11.29 2.74 2.17
CA PRO A 103 -11.35 2.32 3.56
C PRO A 103 -10.02 1.82 4.13
N VAL A 104 -9.20 1.20 3.29
CA VAL A 104 -7.92 0.60 3.66
C VAL A 104 -6.90 0.92 2.57
N LEU A 105 -5.76 1.45 2.96
CA LEU A 105 -4.63 1.73 2.09
C LEU A 105 -3.37 1.14 2.73
N PHE A 106 -2.44 0.63 1.93
CA PHE A 106 -1.11 0.32 2.44
C PHE A 106 -0.07 1.22 1.80
N ASP A 107 0.87 1.66 2.61
CA ASP A 107 1.92 2.59 2.27
C ASP A 107 3.27 1.94 2.58
N PHE A 108 4.14 1.88 1.59
CA PHE A 108 5.44 1.24 1.70
C PHE A 108 6.51 2.35 1.68
N PRO A 109 7.09 2.74 2.82
CA PRO A 109 8.06 3.83 2.88
C PRO A 109 9.33 3.53 2.08
N THR A 110 9.74 2.25 2.06
CA THR A 110 10.90 1.77 1.29
C THR A 110 10.61 1.68 -0.19
N VAL A 111 9.34 1.43 -0.54
CA VAL A 111 8.86 1.33 -1.91
C VAL A 111 8.04 2.57 -2.19
N GLY A 112 8.72 3.71 -2.34
CA GLY A 112 8.11 5.03 -2.50
C GLY A 112 7.12 5.17 -3.68
N ASN A 113 6.82 4.09 -4.42
CA ASN A 113 5.91 4.01 -5.55
C ASN A 113 4.91 2.82 -5.54
N GLY A 114 4.71 2.12 -4.41
CA GLY A 114 3.71 1.04 -4.31
C GLY A 114 2.30 1.53 -3.92
N LYS A 115 1.25 1.02 -4.58
CA LYS A 115 -0.15 1.06 -4.11
C LYS A 115 -0.68 -0.37 -4.00
N VAL A 116 -1.81 -0.54 -3.35
CA VAL A 116 -2.41 -1.87 -3.14
C VAL A 116 -3.83 -1.84 -3.68
N GLN A 117 -4.23 -2.94 -4.33
CA GLN A 117 -5.57 -3.13 -4.88
C GLN A 117 -6.19 -4.42 -4.33
#